data_AF-A0AAX0WNK3-F1
#
_entry.id   AF-A0AAX0WNK3-F1
#
_cell.length_a   1.000
_cell.length_b   1.000
_cell.length_c   1.000
_cell.angle_alpha   90.00
_cell.angle_beta   90.00
_cell.angle_gamma   90.00
#
_symmetry.space_group_name_H-M   'P 1'
#
loop_
_entity.id
_entity.type
_entity.pdbx_description
1 polymer ?
#
loop_
_entity_poly.entity_id
_entity_poly.type
_entity_poly.pdbx_seq_one_letter_code
_entity_poly.pdbx_strand_id
1 'polypeptide(L)'
;MSNLFLLNTATLEDKDILNILILAGITKEMDFDSEIAKAPAGVKQFLELAKIYYERNETSTSIMKFTVKPGFERCVVEDVPAEKNEIRLVCDEHDGNKWYLVTKQPDGSRFEKEISKITEDEARKSFLCGVKLDELKSHLNHQTVDTLNYQVWPKLKSKCFSHPSPLHEMGDLLRANLDSPKSDLENQKIKNIRRYLNKKAKEQNVSLIIYSNKADEDSCGRKESQYVKENLERELSQEQQLHILYIGGGHGWPKHKWNGMLSALKTQHVEELHNCFTKRDVVVNSIIFGSCFSASYANDFSNLLHPQCGVMLSSTISQGGTNFFENVVSFVLSEEDSCDFFKTIPRSLQVSHAPSPTGICISNKEKHFGLELSEEETGLPIHSVEDEYELSLSIVIRLRKAKPESIFGISLDECHDEHQKVEFNKLLSKALDFQEGDEDIEDLPSKKMDKPSSEKGWSPLAKFSLFAGGVILIGGSCYLLSQYKGGSSVK
;
A
#
# COMPACT_ATOMS: atom_id res chain seq x y z
N MET A 1 -21.50 -13.60 -3.84
CA MET A 1 -20.61 -12.95 -4.82
C MET A 1 -19.25 -12.70 -4.15
N SER A 2 -18.14 -12.78 -4.89
CA SER A 2 -16.78 -12.69 -4.35
C SER A 2 -15.98 -11.56 -4.99
N ASN A 3 -14.91 -11.09 -4.34
CA ASN A 3 -13.97 -10.13 -4.91
C ASN A 3 -12.69 -10.84 -5.37
N LEU A 4 -12.07 -10.38 -6.47
CA LEU A 4 -10.83 -10.93 -7.00
C LEU A 4 -9.79 -9.83 -7.21
N PHE A 5 -8.62 -10.03 -6.62
CA PHE A 5 -7.48 -9.12 -6.71
C PHE A 5 -6.31 -9.81 -7.40
N LEU A 6 -5.85 -9.24 -8.51
CA LEU A 6 -4.56 -9.54 -9.13
C LEU A 6 -3.60 -8.40 -8.78
N LEU A 7 -2.77 -8.63 -7.76
CA LEU A 7 -1.88 -7.61 -7.21
C LEU A 7 -0.43 -7.91 -7.57
N ASN A 8 0.15 -7.09 -8.44
CA ASN A 8 1.59 -7.04 -8.63
C ASN A 8 2.23 -6.29 -7.46
N THR A 9 3.40 -6.74 -7.01
CA THR A 9 4.04 -6.20 -5.81
C THR A 9 5.23 -5.27 -6.05
N ALA A 10 5.61 -5.01 -7.30
CA ALA A 10 6.86 -4.30 -7.61
C ALA A 10 6.91 -2.89 -7.00
N THR A 11 5.77 -2.20 -6.91
CA THR A 11 5.67 -0.84 -6.37
C THR A 11 5.01 -0.76 -4.99
N LEU A 12 4.95 -1.85 -4.21
CA LEU A 12 4.32 -1.83 -2.88
C LEU A 12 4.95 -0.79 -1.95
N GLU A 13 4.10 0.05 -1.39
CA GLU A 13 4.41 0.92 -0.25
C GLU A 13 3.96 0.27 1.07
N ASP A 14 4.43 0.80 2.21
CA ASP A 14 4.07 0.27 3.54
C ASP A 14 2.54 0.21 3.77
N LYS A 15 1.79 1.19 3.23
CA LYS A 15 0.32 1.20 3.28
C LYS A 15 -0.32 0.04 2.52
N ASP A 16 0.29 -0.40 1.41
CA ASP A 16 -0.22 -1.53 0.63
C ASP A 16 0.01 -2.83 1.39
N ILE A 17 1.12 -2.95 2.12
CA ILE A 17 1.36 -4.09 3.01
C ILE A 17 0.26 -4.17 4.06
N LEU A 18 -0.11 -3.06 4.68
CA LEU A 18 -1.21 -3.01 5.65
C LEU A 18 -2.53 -3.44 5.02
N ASN A 19 -2.85 -2.93 3.84
CA ASN A 19 -4.06 -3.32 3.11
C ASN A 19 -4.09 -4.81 2.79
N ILE A 20 -2.95 -5.43 2.44
CA ILE A 20 -2.84 -6.89 2.25
C ILE A 20 -3.10 -7.63 3.58
N LEU A 21 -2.54 -7.17 4.70
CA LEU A 21 -2.75 -7.79 6.00
C LEU A 21 -4.22 -7.75 6.41
N ILE A 22 -4.88 -6.60 6.23
CA ILE A 22 -6.29 -6.43 6.57
C ILE A 22 -7.18 -7.28 5.66
N LEU A 23 -6.94 -7.30 4.34
CA LEU A 23 -7.66 -8.21 3.42
C LEU A 23 -7.51 -9.67 3.83
N ALA A 24 -6.36 -10.07 4.36
CA ALA A 24 -6.10 -11.42 4.87
C ALA A 24 -6.57 -11.63 6.32
N GLY A 25 -7.26 -10.68 6.96
CA GLY A 25 -7.67 -10.79 8.36
C GLY A 25 -6.50 -11.02 9.33
N ILE A 26 -5.28 -10.60 8.96
CA ILE A 26 -4.11 -10.63 9.82
C ILE A 26 -4.10 -9.31 10.57
N THR A 27 -4.67 -9.31 11.77
CA THR A 27 -4.80 -8.12 12.62
C THR A 27 -4.13 -8.36 13.98
N LYS A 28 -4.09 -7.32 14.83
CA LYS A 28 -3.54 -7.43 16.20
C LYS A 28 -4.32 -8.41 17.10
N GLU A 29 -5.56 -8.74 16.75
CA GLU A 29 -6.41 -9.69 17.48
C GLU A 29 -6.09 -11.16 17.13
N MET A 30 -5.28 -11.42 16.10
CA MET A 30 -4.88 -12.77 15.72
C MET A 30 -4.05 -13.45 16.83
N ASP A 31 -4.34 -14.71 17.11
CA ASP A 31 -3.45 -15.58 17.91
C ASP A 31 -2.22 -15.97 17.07
N PHE A 32 -1.25 -15.06 17.03
CA PHE A 32 -0.01 -15.24 16.28
C PHE A 32 0.76 -16.48 16.73
N ASP A 33 0.79 -16.81 18.01
CA ASP A 33 1.58 -17.94 18.51
C ASP A 33 1.04 -19.27 17.98
N SER A 34 -0.29 -19.45 18.00
CA SER A 34 -0.96 -20.60 17.41
C SER A 34 -0.79 -20.67 15.89
N GLU A 35 -0.97 -19.54 15.19
CA GLU A 35 -0.82 -19.48 13.72
C GLU A 35 0.62 -19.75 13.27
N ILE A 36 1.61 -19.19 13.97
CA ILE A 36 3.04 -19.41 13.70
C ILE A 36 3.45 -20.86 13.95
N ALA A 37 2.92 -21.51 15.00
CA ALA A 37 3.28 -22.88 15.35
C ALA A 37 2.91 -23.91 14.26
N LYS A 38 1.83 -23.66 13.51
CA LYS A 38 1.35 -24.53 12.42
C LYS A 38 1.82 -24.09 11.02
N ALA A 39 2.48 -22.94 10.90
CA ALA A 39 2.84 -22.35 9.61
C ALA A 39 4.11 -22.98 9.00
N PRO A 40 4.15 -23.21 7.67
CA PRO A 40 5.37 -23.64 7.00
C PRO A 40 6.45 -22.55 7.01
N ALA A 41 7.69 -22.94 6.71
CA ALA A 41 8.78 -21.99 6.52
C ALA A 41 8.43 -20.94 5.45
N GLY A 42 8.79 -19.67 5.68
CA GLY A 42 8.36 -18.53 4.88
C GLY A 42 7.10 -17.86 5.45
N VAL A 43 6.00 -18.62 5.62
CA VAL A 43 4.78 -18.11 6.28
C VAL A 43 5.06 -17.78 7.74
N LYS A 44 5.77 -18.66 8.44
CA LYS A 44 6.23 -18.40 9.81
C LYS A 44 7.02 -17.10 9.93
N GLN A 45 7.96 -16.87 9.02
CA GLN A 45 8.77 -15.64 8.99
C GLN A 45 7.89 -14.41 8.75
N PHE A 46 6.96 -14.48 7.80
CA PHE A 46 6.02 -13.40 7.50
C PHE A 46 5.12 -13.07 8.71
N LEU A 47 4.58 -14.08 9.39
CA LEU A 47 3.74 -13.91 10.57
C LEU A 47 4.52 -13.41 11.80
N GLU A 48 5.78 -13.83 11.97
CA GLU A 48 6.66 -13.28 13.00
C GLU A 48 6.88 -11.77 12.81
N LEU A 49 7.05 -11.31 11.56
CA LEU A 49 7.16 -9.88 11.23
C LEU A 49 5.86 -9.12 11.52
N ALA A 50 4.71 -9.68 11.13
CA ALA A 50 3.40 -9.09 11.44
C ALA A 50 3.15 -9.02 12.96
N LYS A 51 3.51 -10.05 13.72
CA LYS A 51 3.43 -10.05 15.18
C LYS A 51 4.26 -8.92 15.78
N ILE A 52 5.52 -8.79 15.34
CA ILE A 52 6.42 -7.72 15.80
C ILE A 52 5.83 -6.34 15.48
N TYR A 53 5.25 -6.15 14.29
CA TYR A 53 4.61 -4.90 13.91
C TYR A 53 3.48 -4.50 14.88
N TYR A 54 2.59 -5.43 15.23
CA TYR A 54 1.48 -5.15 16.15
C TYR A 54 1.92 -4.98 17.61
N GLU A 55 2.91 -5.76 18.08
CA GLU A 55 3.48 -5.58 19.43
C GLU A 55 4.12 -4.18 19.61
N ARG A 56 4.58 -3.59 18.51
CA ARG A 56 5.15 -2.23 18.45
C ARG A 56 4.11 -1.13 18.30
N ASN A 57 2.83 -1.40 18.52
CA ASN A 57 1.75 -0.44 18.30
C ASN A 57 1.85 0.20 16.90
N GLU A 58 2.18 -0.57 15.87
CA GLU A 58 2.11 -0.11 14.48
C GLU A 58 3.14 0.98 14.13
N THR A 59 4.25 1.10 14.89
CA THR A 59 5.31 2.09 14.68
C THR A 59 6.68 1.47 14.38
N SER A 60 7.55 2.24 13.71
CA SER A 60 8.96 1.89 13.51
C SER A 60 9.80 2.17 14.77
N THR A 61 10.98 1.55 14.84
CA THR A 61 11.93 1.81 15.94
C THR A 61 12.85 2.96 15.59
N SER A 62 12.98 3.95 16.49
CA SER A 62 14.00 5.00 16.40
C SER A 62 15.25 4.63 17.20
N ILE A 63 16.41 5.14 16.80
CA ILE A 63 17.66 5.02 17.57
C ILE A 63 18.14 6.41 17.95
N MET A 64 18.36 6.62 19.25
CA MET A 64 18.81 7.89 19.82
C MET A 64 20.12 7.69 20.59
N LYS A 65 20.99 8.69 20.58
CA LYS A 65 22.31 8.63 21.24
C LYS A 65 22.38 9.64 22.38
N PHE A 66 22.82 9.18 23.53
CA PHE A 66 23.02 9.97 24.74
C PHE A 66 24.44 9.79 25.29
N THR A 67 24.92 10.79 26.02
CA THR A 67 26.22 10.74 26.69
C THR A 67 26.06 11.26 28.11
N VAL A 68 26.40 10.41 29.06
CA VAL A 68 26.46 10.72 30.48
C VAL A 68 27.89 11.17 30.79
N LYS A 69 28.04 12.43 31.22
CA LYS A 69 29.34 13.09 31.38
C LYS A 69 29.71 13.34 32.84
N PRO A 70 31.02 13.44 33.17
CA PRO A 70 31.45 13.86 34.50
C PRO A 70 31.10 15.32 34.80
N GLY A 71 30.15 15.54 35.72
CA GLY A 71 29.70 16.86 36.18
C GLY A 71 29.22 16.88 37.64
N PHE A 72 28.97 18.08 38.19
CA PHE A 72 28.64 18.32 39.61
C PHE A 72 27.27 17.75 40.05
N GLU A 73 26.37 17.47 39.11
CA GLU A 73 25.20 16.62 39.30
C GLU A 73 25.48 15.30 38.57
N ARG A 74 25.53 14.18 39.31
CA ARG A 74 25.81 12.85 38.74
C ARG A 74 24.60 12.38 37.93
N CYS A 75 24.56 12.73 36.65
CA CYS A 75 23.73 12.01 35.70
C CYS A 75 24.27 10.58 35.59
N VAL A 76 23.41 9.57 35.67
CA VAL A 76 23.75 8.14 35.49
C VAL A 76 22.94 7.55 34.34
N VAL A 77 23.27 6.32 33.90
CA VAL A 77 22.54 5.67 32.79
C VAL A 77 21.06 5.52 33.12
N GLU A 78 20.72 5.25 34.38
CA GLU A 78 19.36 5.10 34.89
C GLU A 78 18.52 6.38 34.73
N ASP A 79 19.15 7.56 34.67
CA ASP A 79 18.46 8.84 34.50
C ASP A 79 17.99 9.06 33.05
N VAL A 80 18.58 8.36 32.07
CA VAL A 80 18.11 8.38 30.69
C VAL A 80 16.80 7.59 30.62
N PRO A 81 15.65 8.18 30.28
CA PRO A 81 14.37 7.47 30.32
C PRO A 81 14.36 6.28 29.35
N ALA A 82 13.63 5.21 29.69
CA ALA A 82 13.36 4.12 28.75
C ALA A 82 12.05 4.38 28.02
N GLU A 83 12.13 4.53 26.69
CA GLU A 83 10.96 4.80 25.85
C GLU A 83 10.51 3.56 25.08
N LYS A 84 9.21 3.49 24.80
CA LYS A 84 8.63 2.44 23.95
C LYS A 84 8.98 2.71 22.49
N ASN A 85 9.38 1.66 21.75
CA ASN A 85 9.74 1.74 20.33
C ASN A 85 10.90 2.69 20.01
N GLU A 86 11.71 3.04 21.00
CA GLU A 86 12.94 3.82 20.82
C GLU A 86 14.07 3.12 21.55
N ILE A 87 15.20 3.01 20.86
CA ILE A 87 16.42 2.40 21.38
C ILE A 87 17.40 3.52 21.68
N ARG A 88 17.72 3.70 22.96
CA ARG A 88 18.66 4.71 23.42
C ARG A 88 20.02 4.08 23.66
N LEU A 89 21.01 4.53 22.89
CA LEU A 89 22.40 4.19 23.06
C LEU A 89 23.02 5.22 24.03
N VAL A 90 23.33 4.77 25.24
CA VAL A 90 23.85 5.64 26.31
C VAL A 90 25.33 5.34 26.51
N CYS A 91 26.18 6.33 26.25
CA CYS A 91 27.61 6.28 26.58
C CYS A 91 27.81 6.79 28.00
N ASP A 92 28.35 5.94 28.87
CA ASP A 92 28.75 6.29 30.23
C ASP A 92 30.25 6.65 30.26
N GLU A 93 30.57 7.94 30.28
CA GLU A 93 31.96 8.41 30.38
C GLU A 93 32.55 8.17 31.78
N HIS A 94 31.73 7.95 32.82
CA HIS A 94 32.21 7.58 34.16
C HIS A 94 32.72 6.14 34.20
N ASP A 95 32.04 5.22 33.51
CA ASP A 95 32.41 3.81 33.44
C ASP A 95 33.28 3.51 32.20
N GLY A 96 34.27 4.37 31.94
CA GLY A 96 35.28 4.14 30.90
C GLY A 96 34.73 4.17 29.47
N ASN A 97 33.72 4.99 29.19
CA ASN A 97 33.03 5.08 27.89
C ASN A 97 32.32 3.78 27.49
N LYS A 98 31.78 3.04 28.46
CA LYS A 98 30.92 1.90 28.17
C LYS A 98 29.60 2.34 27.57
N TRP A 99 29.03 1.48 26.75
CA TRP A 99 27.78 1.75 26.07
C TRP A 99 26.67 0.80 26.50
N TYR A 100 25.52 1.39 26.75
CA TYR A 100 24.32 0.71 27.21
C TYR A 100 23.21 0.88 26.18
N LEU A 101 22.40 -0.16 26.04
CA LEU A 101 21.14 -0.10 25.33
C LEU A 101 20.03 0.05 26.36
N VAL A 102 19.28 1.15 26.25
CA VAL A 102 18.14 1.47 27.10
C VAL A 102 16.88 1.54 26.24
N THR A 103 15.83 0.80 26.63
CA THR A 103 14.52 0.84 25.97
C THR A 103 13.43 0.31 26.91
N LYS A 104 12.16 0.45 26.54
CA LYS A 104 11.01 -0.04 27.31
C LYS A 104 10.51 -1.37 26.77
N GLN A 105 10.37 -2.35 27.65
CA GLN A 105 9.81 -3.67 27.36
C GLN A 105 8.28 -3.60 27.15
N PRO A 106 7.67 -4.64 26.55
CA PRO A 106 6.22 -4.69 26.34
C PRO A 106 5.38 -4.60 27.62
N ASP A 107 5.89 -5.14 28.73
CA ASP A 107 5.27 -5.05 30.06
C ASP A 107 5.45 -3.66 30.72
N GLY A 108 6.12 -2.73 30.03
CA GLY A 108 6.41 -1.39 30.49
C GLY A 108 7.64 -1.28 31.37
N SER A 109 8.32 -2.38 31.68
CA SER A 109 9.56 -2.38 32.44
C SER A 109 10.74 -1.84 31.62
N ARG A 110 11.78 -1.38 32.32
CA ARG A 110 13.01 -0.89 31.71
C ARG A 110 13.87 -2.07 31.27
N PHE A 111 14.32 -2.06 30.03
CA PHE A 111 15.48 -2.83 29.60
C PHE A 111 16.70 -1.92 29.58
N GLU A 112 17.73 -2.28 30.33
CA GLU A 112 19.01 -1.60 30.36
C GLU A 112 20.11 -2.66 30.39
N LYS A 113 20.99 -2.66 29.39
CA LYS A 113 22.11 -3.60 29.37
C LYS A 113 23.30 -3.04 28.61
N GLU A 114 24.50 -3.28 29.15
CA GLU A 114 25.75 -3.04 28.43
C GLU A 114 25.75 -3.83 27.12
N ILE A 115 26.03 -3.17 26.00
CA ILE A 115 25.87 -3.75 24.66
C ILE A 115 26.73 -5.02 24.49
N SER A 116 27.92 -5.05 25.09
CA SER A 116 28.85 -6.18 25.07
C SER A 116 28.31 -7.44 25.78
N LYS A 117 27.31 -7.28 26.66
CA LYS A 117 26.73 -8.34 27.52
C LYS A 117 25.35 -8.81 27.08
N ILE A 118 24.79 -8.26 26.00
CA ILE A 118 23.50 -8.70 25.46
C ILE A 118 23.63 -10.13 24.93
N THR A 119 22.78 -11.03 25.42
CA THR A 119 22.75 -12.44 25.02
C THR A 119 21.97 -12.63 23.72
N GLU A 120 22.12 -13.80 23.09
CA GLU A 120 21.39 -14.12 21.86
C GLU A 120 19.86 -14.12 22.07
N ASP A 121 19.38 -14.64 23.20
CA ASP A 121 17.94 -14.69 23.50
C ASP A 121 17.33 -13.32 23.81
N GLU A 122 18.09 -12.42 24.43
CA GLU A 122 17.67 -11.03 24.66
C GLU A 122 17.63 -10.25 23.35
N ALA A 123 18.65 -10.39 22.51
CA ALA A 123 18.67 -9.76 21.20
C ALA A 123 17.56 -10.27 20.27
N ARG A 124 16.96 -11.42 20.57
CA ARG A 124 15.79 -11.94 19.83
C ARG A 124 14.46 -11.35 20.26
N LYS A 125 14.42 -10.51 21.31
CA LYS A 125 13.18 -9.93 21.80
C LYS A 125 12.65 -8.86 20.84
N SER A 126 11.34 -8.88 20.60
CA SER A 126 10.67 -8.02 19.62
C SER A 126 10.86 -6.52 19.86
N PHE A 127 11.08 -6.08 21.10
CA PHE A 127 11.36 -4.68 21.44
C PHE A 127 12.79 -4.23 21.07
N LEU A 128 13.70 -5.16 20.74
CA LEU A 128 15.06 -4.85 20.26
C LEU A 128 15.23 -5.05 18.75
N CYS A 129 14.26 -5.66 18.05
CA CYS A 129 14.40 -5.95 16.63
C CYS A 129 14.63 -4.68 15.77
N GLY A 130 15.32 -4.82 14.64
CA GLY A 130 15.45 -3.73 13.65
C GLY A 130 16.62 -2.76 13.84
N VAL A 131 17.45 -2.92 14.88
CA VAL A 131 18.77 -2.25 14.97
C VAL A 131 19.75 -2.90 13.99
N LYS A 132 20.04 -2.24 12.85
CA LYS A 132 21.07 -2.74 11.93
C LYS A 132 22.43 -2.65 12.61
N LEU A 133 23.26 -3.70 12.50
CA LEU A 133 24.60 -3.69 13.09
C LEU A 133 25.46 -2.51 12.59
N ASP A 134 25.31 -2.15 11.31
CA ASP A 134 26.08 -1.03 10.74
C ASP A 134 25.55 0.34 11.19
N GLU A 135 24.25 0.45 11.47
CA GLU A 135 23.64 1.64 12.08
C GLU A 135 24.05 1.75 13.56
N LEU A 136 24.06 0.64 14.29
CA LEU A 136 24.62 0.60 15.64
C LEU A 136 26.09 1.04 15.64
N LYS A 137 26.92 0.52 14.73
CA LYS A 137 28.32 0.92 14.60
C LYS A 137 28.51 2.40 14.29
N SER A 138 27.68 2.98 13.43
CA SER A 138 27.80 4.41 13.07
C SER A 138 27.53 5.33 14.27
N HIS A 139 26.75 4.86 15.25
CA HIS A 139 26.48 5.58 16.49
C HIS A 139 27.51 5.35 17.60
N LEU A 140 28.30 4.27 17.55
CA LEU A 140 29.30 3.92 18.55
C LEU A 140 30.69 4.48 18.20
N ASN A 141 31.55 4.68 19.22
CA ASN A 141 32.94 5.05 18.98
C ASN A 141 33.79 3.83 18.58
N HIS A 142 34.96 4.05 17.96
CA HIS A 142 35.84 2.97 17.47
C HIS A 142 36.23 1.94 18.55
N GLN A 143 36.55 2.39 19.78
CA GLN A 143 36.95 1.49 20.86
C GLN A 143 35.80 0.57 21.33
N THR A 144 34.57 1.08 21.34
CA THR A 144 33.39 0.30 21.70
C THR A 144 32.98 -0.65 20.58
N VAL A 145 33.13 -0.24 19.32
CA VAL A 145 32.91 -1.12 18.16
C VAL A 145 33.73 -2.40 18.35
N ASP A 146 35.00 -2.31 18.75
CA ASP A 146 35.88 -3.45 19.01
C ASP A 146 35.43 -4.37 20.17
N THR A 147 34.59 -3.87 21.09
CA THR A 147 34.03 -4.66 22.21
C THR A 147 32.68 -5.29 21.92
N LEU A 148 32.05 -4.98 20.77
CA LEU A 148 30.86 -5.70 20.32
C LEU A 148 31.21 -7.17 20.14
N ASN A 149 30.41 -8.09 20.69
CA ASN A 149 30.61 -9.52 20.44
C ASN A 149 30.24 -9.86 18.98
N TYR A 150 31.22 -9.69 18.09
CA TYR A 150 31.11 -9.84 16.64
C TYR A 150 30.71 -11.25 16.18
N GLN A 151 30.78 -12.26 17.05
CA GLN A 151 30.36 -13.61 16.69
C GLN A 151 28.86 -13.84 16.88
N VAL A 152 28.20 -13.03 17.73
CA VAL A 152 26.79 -13.18 18.08
C VAL A 152 25.91 -12.30 17.19
N TRP A 153 26.28 -11.03 16.97
CA TRP A 153 25.50 -10.06 16.19
C TRP A 153 25.23 -10.42 14.71
N PRO A 154 26.20 -10.94 13.94
CA PRO A 154 25.95 -11.41 12.57
C PRO A 154 25.06 -12.66 12.51
N LYS A 155 25.06 -13.51 13.55
CA LYS A 155 24.13 -14.66 13.65
C LYS A 155 22.70 -14.18 13.97
N LEU A 156 22.58 -13.13 14.79
CA LEU A 156 21.34 -12.43 15.10
C LEU A 156 20.70 -11.74 13.88
N LYS A 157 21.51 -11.27 12.91
CA LYS A 157 21.08 -10.72 11.60
C LYS A 157 20.11 -11.62 10.82
N SER A 158 20.16 -12.94 11.06
CA SER A 158 19.34 -13.91 10.32
C SER A 158 17.93 -14.14 10.90
N LYS A 159 17.61 -13.63 12.10
CA LYS A 159 16.31 -13.87 12.75
C LYS A 159 15.65 -12.65 13.40
N CYS A 160 16.39 -11.62 13.81
CA CYS A 160 15.80 -10.52 14.61
C CYS A 160 16.23 -9.10 14.19
N PHE A 161 17.01 -8.93 13.11
CA PHE A 161 17.63 -7.63 12.78
C PHE A 161 17.76 -7.35 11.28
N SER A 162 16.75 -7.66 10.47
CA SER A 162 16.81 -7.37 9.03
C SER A 162 16.39 -5.92 8.69
N HIS A 163 15.48 -5.29 9.44
CA HIS A 163 15.02 -3.93 9.12
C HIS A 163 14.33 -3.22 10.32
N PRO A 164 14.49 -1.89 10.48
CA PRO A 164 13.78 -1.10 11.50
C PRO A 164 12.25 -1.03 11.30
N SER A 165 11.77 -1.43 10.12
CA SER A 165 10.35 -1.52 9.76
C SER A 165 10.01 -2.95 9.35
N PRO A 166 9.23 -3.69 10.16
CA PRO A 166 8.71 -5.02 9.80
C PRO A 166 7.85 -5.00 8.52
N LEU A 167 7.16 -3.88 8.24
CA LEU A 167 6.36 -3.71 7.01
C LEU A 167 7.25 -3.79 5.76
N HIS A 168 8.42 -3.15 5.81
CA HIS A 168 9.36 -3.17 4.69
C HIS A 168 9.88 -4.59 4.41
N GLU A 169 10.21 -5.36 5.45
CA GLU A 169 10.63 -6.76 5.28
C GLU A 169 9.52 -7.65 4.71
N MET A 170 8.29 -7.45 5.18
CA MET A 170 7.13 -8.13 4.60
C MET A 170 6.97 -7.75 3.11
N GLY A 171 7.16 -6.48 2.77
CA GLY A 171 7.22 -6.01 1.39
C GLY A 171 8.28 -6.72 0.56
N ASP A 172 9.50 -6.87 1.07
CA ASP A 172 10.57 -7.61 0.38
C ASP A 172 10.22 -9.09 0.16
N LEU A 173 9.61 -9.74 1.15
CA LEU A 173 9.13 -11.12 1.02
C LEU A 173 8.05 -11.26 -0.06
N LEU A 174 7.17 -10.26 -0.19
CA LEU A 174 6.12 -10.24 -1.21
C LEU A 174 6.65 -9.92 -2.61
N ARG A 175 7.65 -9.02 -2.72
CA ARG A 175 8.34 -8.65 -3.96
C ARG A 175 9.20 -9.77 -4.55
N ALA A 176 9.55 -10.79 -3.77
CA ALA A 176 10.27 -11.94 -4.27
C ALA A 176 9.50 -12.62 -5.43
N ASN A 177 10.19 -12.88 -6.54
CA ASN A 177 9.58 -13.39 -7.78
C ASN A 177 9.93 -14.86 -8.05
N LEU A 178 9.05 -15.53 -8.80
CA LEU A 178 9.19 -16.94 -9.18
C LEU A 178 10.10 -17.18 -10.39
N ASP A 179 10.42 -16.14 -11.16
CA ASP A 179 11.26 -16.23 -12.35
C ASP A 179 12.74 -16.46 -12.02
N SER A 180 13.22 -15.82 -10.94
CA SER A 180 14.63 -15.80 -10.53
C SER A 180 14.85 -16.12 -9.03
N PRO A 181 14.31 -17.23 -8.49
CA PRO A 181 14.55 -17.60 -7.09
C PRO A 181 16.03 -17.99 -6.89
N LYS A 182 16.63 -17.63 -5.76
CA LYS A 182 18.01 -18.01 -5.39
C LYS A 182 18.13 -19.51 -5.10
N SER A 183 17.01 -20.20 -4.82
CA SER A 183 16.94 -21.64 -4.60
C SER A 183 15.52 -22.20 -4.72
N ASP A 184 15.38 -23.52 -4.85
CA ASP A 184 14.08 -24.20 -4.80
C ASP A 184 13.34 -23.97 -3.48
N LEU A 185 14.09 -23.90 -2.37
CA LEU A 185 13.54 -23.59 -1.07
C LEU A 185 12.92 -22.18 -1.03
N GLU A 186 13.56 -21.20 -1.67
CA GLU A 186 13.00 -19.84 -1.78
C GLU A 186 11.76 -19.82 -2.67
N ASN A 187 11.76 -20.54 -3.79
CA ASN A 187 10.56 -20.70 -4.64
C ASN A 187 9.37 -21.26 -3.82
N GLN A 188 9.62 -22.29 -3.00
CA GLN A 188 8.60 -22.85 -2.10
C GLN A 188 8.13 -21.85 -1.05
N LYS A 189 9.04 -21.07 -0.44
CA LYS A 189 8.69 -20.02 0.53
C LYS A 189 7.76 -18.97 -0.10
N ILE A 190 8.09 -18.47 -1.29
CA ILE A 190 7.28 -17.48 -2.03
C ILE A 190 5.87 -18.03 -2.25
N LYS A 191 5.76 -19.25 -2.80
CA LYS A 191 4.47 -19.91 -3.04
C LYS A 191 3.67 -20.14 -1.76
N ASN A 192 4.34 -20.49 -0.66
CA ASN A 192 3.67 -20.73 0.62
C ASN A 192 3.10 -19.45 1.23
N ILE A 193 3.85 -18.33 1.19
CA ILE A 193 3.38 -17.02 1.66
C ILE A 193 2.15 -16.59 0.86
N ARG A 194 2.26 -16.58 -0.47
CA ARG A 194 1.14 -16.17 -1.35
C ARG A 194 -0.09 -17.06 -1.19
N ARG A 195 0.09 -18.39 -1.09
CA ARG A 195 -1.02 -19.33 -0.83
C ARG A 195 -1.67 -19.09 0.53
N TYR A 196 -0.87 -18.81 1.56
CA TYR A 196 -1.39 -18.52 2.88
C TYR A 196 -2.23 -17.24 2.88
N LEU A 197 -1.74 -16.16 2.27
CA LEU A 197 -2.47 -14.89 2.17
C LEU A 197 -3.76 -15.04 1.36
N ASN A 198 -3.74 -15.75 0.22
CA ASN A 198 -4.95 -16.04 -0.54
C ASN A 198 -5.96 -16.85 0.29
N LYS A 199 -5.50 -17.91 0.98
CA LYS A 199 -6.38 -18.71 1.85
C LYS A 199 -7.04 -17.86 2.92
N LYS A 200 -6.27 -16.96 3.55
CA LYS A 200 -6.74 -16.07 4.59
C LYS A 200 -7.71 -15.00 4.06
N ALA A 201 -7.42 -14.42 2.89
CA ALA A 201 -8.32 -13.49 2.22
C ALA A 201 -9.66 -14.16 1.84
N LYS A 202 -9.66 -15.44 1.48
CA LYS A 202 -10.90 -16.17 1.19
C LYS A 202 -11.82 -16.31 2.39
N GLU A 203 -11.27 -16.36 3.60
CA GLU A 203 -12.08 -16.33 4.83
C GLU A 203 -12.87 -15.01 4.93
N GLN A 204 -12.50 -13.98 4.17
CA GLN A 204 -13.14 -12.66 4.03
C GLN A 204 -13.88 -12.47 2.68
N ASN A 205 -14.21 -13.55 1.95
CA ASN A 205 -14.83 -13.49 0.61
C ASN A 205 -13.99 -12.78 -0.47
N VAL A 206 -12.66 -12.78 -0.30
CA VAL A 206 -11.69 -12.18 -1.24
C VAL A 206 -10.74 -13.24 -1.77
N SER A 207 -10.60 -13.36 -3.08
CA SER A 207 -9.49 -14.09 -3.71
C SER A 207 -8.35 -13.12 -4.00
N LEU A 208 -7.17 -13.38 -3.42
CA LEU A 208 -6.00 -12.51 -3.52
C LEU A 208 -4.84 -13.24 -4.20
N ILE A 209 -4.61 -12.93 -5.47
CA ILE A 209 -3.51 -13.47 -6.28
C ILE A 209 -2.38 -12.45 -6.34
N ILE A 210 -1.33 -12.71 -5.56
CA ILE A 210 -0.13 -11.88 -5.48
C ILE A 210 0.92 -12.38 -6.47
N TYR A 211 1.53 -11.48 -7.24
CA TYR A 211 2.63 -11.77 -8.16
C TYR A 211 3.63 -10.61 -8.20
N SER A 212 4.81 -10.83 -8.80
CA SER A 212 5.88 -9.82 -8.83
C SER A 212 6.73 -9.95 -10.08
N ASN A 213 7.26 -8.85 -10.59
CA ASN A 213 8.33 -8.84 -11.59
C ASN A 213 9.71 -8.74 -10.91
N LYS A 214 10.76 -8.90 -11.70
CA LYS A 214 12.13 -8.71 -11.22
C LYS A 214 12.38 -7.20 -11.00
N ALA A 215 13.20 -6.85 -10.01
CA ALA A 215 13.39 -5.46 -9.58
C ALA A 215 13.93 -4.52 -10.67
N ASP A 216 14.61 -5.06 -11.69
CA ASP A 216 15.20 -4.35 -12.83
C ASP A 216 14.43 -4.59 -14.14
N GLU A 217 13.22 -5.16 -14.08
CA GLU A 217 12.39 -5.45 -15.25
C GLU A 217 10.98 -4.88 -15.07
N ASP A 218 10.43 -4.25 -16.11
CA ASP A 218 9.06 -3.73 -16.07
C ASP A 218 7.98 -4.82 -16.12
N SER A 219 8.35 -6.02 -16.60
CA SER A 219 7.42 -7.10 -16.93
C SER A 219 7.67 -8.35 -16.10
N CYS A 220 6.60 -9.10 -15.82
CA CYS A 220 6.70 -10.43 -15.26
C CYS A 220 7.33 -11.40 -16.27
N GLY A 221 8.13 -12.33 -15.77
CA GLY A 221 8.62 -13.43 -16.58
C GLY A 221 7.57 -14.52 -16.76
N ARG A 222 8.00 -15.62 -17.38
CA ARG A 222 7.11 -16.73 -17.75
C ARG A 222 6.55 -17.46 -16.54
N LYS A 223 7.35 -17.67 -15.48
CA LYS A 223 6.92 -18.44 -14.31
C LYS A 223 5.90 -17.67 -13.48
N GLU A 224 6.07 -16.36 -13.34
CA GLU A 224 5.08 -15.50 -12.68
C GLU A 224 3.77 -15.42 -13.47
N SER A 225 3.86 -15.18 -14.77
CA SER A 225 2.66 -15.13 -15.64
C SER A 225 1.87 -16.45 -15.61
N GLN A 226 2.57 -17.59 -15.68
CA GLN A 226 1.97 -18.91 -15.55
C GLN A 226 1.35 -19.13 -14.16
N TYR A 227 2.02 -18.69 -13.09
CA TYR A 227 1.49 -18.76 -11.73
C TYR A 227 0.18 -17.97 -11.60
N VAL A 228 0.10 -16.75 -12.14
CA VAL A 228 -1.13 -15.93 -12.09
C VAL A 228 -2.27 -16.67 -12.79
N LYS A 229 -2.04 -17.16 -14.01
CA LYS A 229 -3.03 -17.92 -14.79
C LYS A 229 -3.53 -19.16 -14.05
N GLU A 230 -2.62 -19.99 -13.54
CA GLU A 230 -3.00 -21.21 -12.83
C GLU A 230 -3.81 -20.94 -11.56
N ASN A 231 -3.50 -19.87 -10.83
CA ASN A 231 -4.29 -19.51 -9.67
C ASN A 231 -5.64 -18.95 -10.11
N LEU A 232 -5.69 -18.09 -11.12
CA LEU A 232 -6.94 -17.58 -11.66
C LEU A 232 -7.88 -18.72 -12.08
N GLU A 233 -7.37 -19.71 -12.81
CA GLU A 233 -8.14 -20.87 -13.25
C GLU A 233 -8.69 -21.73 -12.10
N ARG A 234 -8.01 -21.74 -10.93
CA ARG A 234 -8.46 -22.42 -9.70
C ARG A 234 -9.46 -21.58 -8.91
N GLU A 235 -9.33 -20.26 -8.96
CA GLU A 235 -10.21 -19.33 -8.25
C GLU A 235 -11.56 -19.17 -8.93
N LEU A 236 -11.61 -19.31 -10.26
CA LEU A 236 -12.82 -19.09 -11.04
C LEU A 236 -13.70 -20.35 -11.16
N SER A 237 -14.98 -20.21 -10.82
CA SER A 237 -16.04 -21.18 -11.16
C SER A 237 -16.75 -20.82 -12.48
N GLN A 238 -17.49 -21.77 -13.05
CA GLN A 238 -18.38 -21.50 -14.18
C GLN A 238 -19.50 -20.54 -13.73
N GLU A 239 -19.90 -19.61 -14.61
CA GLU A 239 -20.96 -18.62 -14.41
C GLU A 239 -20.78 -17.80 -13.12
N GLN A 240 -19.54 -17.58 -12.71
CA GLN A 240 -19.26 -16.84 -11.48
C GLN A 240 -19.56 -15.36 -11.65
N GLN A 241 -20.27 -14.79 -10.67
CA GLN A 241 -20.42 -13.35 -10.54
C GLN A 241 -19.44 -12.77 -9.51
N LEU A 242 -18.61 -11.84 -9.98
CA LEU A 242 -17.66 -11.08 -9.16
C LEU A 242 -18.24 -9.70 -8.84
N HIS A 243 -18.10 -9.28 -7.58
CA HIS A 243 -18.38 -7.89 -7.20
C HIS A 243 -17.31 -6.97 -7.78
N ILE A 244 -16.05 -7.22 -7.44
CA ILE A 244 -14.90 -6.44 -7.88
C ILE A 244 -13.83 -7.35 -8.49
N LEU A 245 -13.32 -6.94 -9.67
CA LEU A 245 -12.06 -7.42 -10.24
C LEU A 245 -11.04 -6.28 -10.19
N TYR A 246 -10.00 -6.43 -9.39
CA TYR A 246 -8.88 -5.49 -9.33
C TYR A 246 -7.64 -6.05 -10.03
N ILE A 247 -6.99 -5.27 -10.89
CA ILE A 247 -5.68 -5.59 -11.50
C ILE A 247 -4.76 -4.38 -11.37
N GLY A 248 -3.69 -4.46 -10.55
CA GLY A 248 -2.82 -3.30 -10.33
C GLY A 248 -1.54 -3.60 -9.55
N GLY A 249 -0.77 -2.56 -9.25
CA GLY A 249 0.49 -2.63 -8.49
C GLY A 249 1.78 -2.81 -9.31
N GLY A 250 1.68 -2.86 -10.65
CA GLY A 250 2.82 -2.94 -11.56
C GLY A 250 2.74 -1.90 -12.68
N HIS A 251 3.82 -1.75 -13.46
CA HIS A 251 3.85 -0.85 -14.63
C HIS A 251 2.90 -1.30 -15.73
N GLY A 252 2.45 -0.39 -16.58
CA GLY A 252 1.66 -0.70 -17.77
C GLY A 252 2.16 0.05 -18.98
N TRP A 253 1.86 -0.49 -20.16
CA TRP A 253 2.20 0.07 -21.46
C TRP A 253 1.00 -0.06 -22.41
N PRO A 254 0.82 0.87 -23.37
CA PRO A 254 -0.29 0.78 -24.32
C PRO A 254 -0.33 -0.57 -25.05
N LYS A 255 -1.49 -1.24 -25.07
CA LYS A 255 -1.68 -2.60 -25.61
C LYS A 255 -0.98 -2.87 -26.95
N HIS A 256 -1.08 -1.95 -27.91
CA HIS A 256 -0.59 -2.10 -29.29
C HIS A 256 0.79 -1.48 -29.56
N LYS A 257 1.49 -1.01 -28.52
CA LYS A 257 2.83 -0.42 -28.65
C LYS A 257 3.74 -1.01 -27.56
N TRP A 258 5.05 -0.93 -27.76
CA TRP A 258 6.06 -1.16 -26.71
C TRP A 258 5.91 -2.46 -25.90
N ASN A 259 5.57 -3.57 -26.57
CA ASN A 259 5.28 -4.84 -25.90
C ASN A 259 4.23 -4.66 -24.78
N GLY A 260 3.08 -4.04 -25.12
CA GLY A 260 2.01 -3.60 -24.23
C GLY A 260 1.79 -4.43 -22.97
N MET A 261 1.46 -3.76 -21.86
CA MET A 261 1.34 -4.42 -20.56
C MET A 261 0.23 -3.84 -19.69
N LEU A 262 -0.37 -4.68 -18.85
CA LEU A 262 -1.27 -4.30 -17.77
C LEU A 262 -0.71 -4.84 -16.44
N SER A 263 -0.28 -3.96 -15.53
CA SER A 263 0.24 -4.35 -14.22
C SER A 263 1.37 -5.41 -14.31
N ALA A 264 2.40 -5.08 -15.09
CA ALA A 264 3.56 -5.90 -15.45
C ALA A 264 3.26 -7.19 -16.23
N LEU A 265 2.00 -7.48 -16.58
CA LEU A 265 1.65 -8.61 -17.43
C LEU A 265 1.65 -8.17 -18.89
N LYS A 266 2.41 -8.86 -19.74
CA LYS A 266 2.44 -8.60 -21.19
C LYS A 266 1.09 -8.87 -21.83
N THR A 267 0.77 -8.16 -22.93
CA THR A 267 -0.51 -8.27 -23.67
C THR A 267 -0.94 -9.71 -23.88
N GLN A 268 -0.05 -10.59 -24.35
CA GLN A 268 -0.39 -12.01 -24.56
C GLN A 268 -0.90 -12.70 -23.29
N HIS A 269 -0.32 -12.39 -22.13
CA HIS A 269 -0.72 -12.97 -20.84
C HIS A 269 -2.02 -12.34 -20.34
N VAL A 270 -2.22 -11.05 -20.56
CA VAL A 270 -3.49 -10.36 -20.27
C VAL A 270 -4.63 -10.96 -21.09
N GLU A 271 -4.40 -11.20 -22.39
CA GLU A 271 -5.36 -11.87 -23.27
C GLU A 271 -5.65 -13.31 -22.83
N GLU A 272 -4.64 -14.05 -22.37
CA GLU A 272 -4.85 -15.38 -21.80
C GLU A 272 -5.74 -15.34 -20.53
N LEU A 273 -5.53 -14.37 -19.64
CA LEU A 273 -6.37 -14.18 -18.45
C LEU A 273 -7.80 -13.81 -18.84
N HIS A 274 -7.97 -12.85 -19.76
CA HIS A 274 -9.28 -12.46 -20.30
C HIS A 274 -10.05 -13.65 -20.89
N ASN A 275 -9.37 -14.49 -21.66
CA ASN A 275 -9.94 -15.72 -22.19
C ASN A 275 -10.36 -16.71 -21.08
N CYS A 276 -9.66 -16.74 -19.94
CA CYS A 276 -10.05 -17.59 -18.81
C CYS A 276 -11.35 -17.13 -18.15
N PHE A 277 -11.58 -15.82 -18.06
CA PHE A 277 -12.84 -15.23 -17.59
C PHE A 277 -13.98 -15.52 -18.57
N THR A 278 -13.76 -15.22 -19.86
CA THR A 278 -14.78 -15.38 -20.92
C THR A 278 -15.23 -16.84 -21.06
N LYS A 279 -14.29 -17.79 -21.06
CA LYS A 279 -14.62 -19.23 -21.17
C LYS A 279 -15.46 -19.78 -20.02
N ARG A 280 -15.41 -19.12 -18.87
CA ARG A 280 -16.16 -19.49 -17.67
C ARG A 280 -17.43 -18.67 -17.50
N ASP A 281 -17.79 -17.85 -18.48
CA ASP A 281 -18.96 -16.96 -18.43
C ASP A 281 -18.95 -16.08 -17.16
N VAL A 282 -17.76 -15.59 -16.77
CA VAL A 282 -17.63 -14.72 -15.60
C VAL A 282 -18.23 -13.35 -15.89
N VAL A 283 -19.07 -12.89 -14.98
CA VAL A 283 -19.67 -11.56 -15.01
C VAL A 283 -19.12 -10.74 -13.84
N VAL A 284 -18.80 -9.47 -14.08
CA VAL A 284 -18.18 -8.59 -13.09
C VAL A 284 -18.97 -7.31 -12.94
N ASN A 285 -19.39 -6.95 -11.73
CA ASN A 285 -20.09 -5.70 -11.48
C ASN A 285 -19.13 -4.50 -11.56
N SER A 286 -17.88 -4.67 -11.12
CA SER A 286 -16.90 -3.58 -11.11
C SER A 286 -15.49 -4.04 -11.45
N ILE A 287 -14.86 -3.42 -12.45
CA ILE A 287 -13.48 -3.71 -12.87
C ILE A 287 -12.60 -2.50 -12.58
N ILE A 288 -11.48 -2.69 -11.89
CA ILE A 288 -10.60 -1.59 -11.47
C ILE A 288 -9.17 -1.90 -11.88
N PHE A 289 -8.61 -1.08 -12.76
CA PHE A 289 -7.22 -1.17 -13.20
C PHE A 289 -6.35 -0.11 -12.53
N GLY A 290 -5.39 -0.57 -11.73
CA GLY A 290 -4.48 0.25 -10.93
C GLY A 290 -3.11 0.51 -11.58
N SER A 291 -3.04 0.51 -12.91
CA SER A 291 -1.79 0.65 -13.69
C SER A 291 -1.91 1.77 -14.71
N CYS A 292 -0.81 2.47 -15.00
CA CYS A 292 -0.72 3.38 -16.14
C CYS A 292 -1.07 2.66 -17.46
N PHE A 293 -1.64 3.40 -18.41
CA PHE A 293 -2.07 2.93 -19.74
C PHE A 293 -3.07 1.75 -19.75
N SER A 294 -3.70 1.46 -18.62
CA SER A 294 -4.70 0.39 -18.50
C SER A 294 -5.96 0.64 -19.33
N ALA A 295 -6.28 1.90 -19.65
CA ALA A 295 -7.40 2.23 -20.54
C ALA A 295 -7.27 1.57 -21.93
N SER A 296 -6.05 1.26 -22.38
CA SER A 296 -5.83 0.54 -23.66
C SER A 296 -6.36 -0.90 -23.67
N TYR A 297 -6.73 -1.45 -22.50
CA TYR A 297 -7.34 -2.77 -22.32
C TYR A 297 -8.84 -2.69 -21.98
N ALA A 298 -9.43 -1.49 -21.88
CA ALA A 298 -10.82 -1.32 -21.45
C ALA A 298 -11.81 -2.06 -22.35
N ASN A 299 -11.60 -2.01 -23.67
CA ASN A 299 -12.46 -2.68 -24.64
C ASN A 299 -12.40 -4.21 -24.54
N ASP A 300 -11.26 -4.78 -24.15
CA ASP A 300 -11.16 -6.22 -23.97
C ASP A 300 -12.01 -6.63 -22.78
N PHE A 301 -11.86 -5.95 -21.64
CA PHE A 301 -12.50 -6.34 -20.38
C PHE A 301 -13.94 -5.84 -20.23
N SER A 302 -14.40 -4.89 -21.04
CA SER A 302 -15.77 -4.36 -20.96
C SER A 302 -16.83 -5.44 -21.24
N ASN A 303 -16.47 -6.48 -22.00
CA ASN A 303 -17.37 -7.61 -22.27
C ASN A 303 -17.68 -8.46 -21.03
N LEU A 304 -16.81 -8.41 -20.00
CA LEU A 304 -17.00 -9.10 -18.72
C LEU A 304 -17.94 -8.31 -17.79
N LEU A 305 -18.21 -7.04 -18.07
CA LEU A 305 -19.05 -6.21 -17.23
C LEU A 305 -20.50 -6.68 -17.23
N HIS A 306 -21.12 -6.62 -16.04
CA HIS A 306 -22.55 -6.84 -15.87
C HIS A 306 -23.33 -5.96 -16.85
N PRO A 307 -24.29 -6.52 -17.61
CA PRO A 307 -24.89 -5.84 -18.75
C PRO A 307 -25.62 -4.54 -18.42
N GLN A 308 -26.24 -4.46 -17.24
CA GLN A 308 -27.12 -3.35 -16.89
C GLN A 308 -26.48 -2.33 -15.93
N CYS A 309 -25.48 -2.75 -15.17
CA CYS A 309 -24.94 -1.95 -14.07
C CYS A 309 -23.42 -2.01 -13.95
N GLY A 310 -22.72 -2.72 -14.84
CA GLY A 310 -21.28 -2.87 -14.75
C GLY A 310 -20.53 -1.55 -14.94
N VAL A 311 -19.55 -1.31 -14.08
CA VAL A 311 -18.67 -0.14 -14.14
C VAL A 311 -17.19 -0.55 -14.18
N MET A 312 -16.37 0.22 -14.88
CA MET A 312 -14.93 0.02 -14.95
C MET A 312 -14.20 1.32 -14.62
N LEU A 313 -13.12 1.23 -13.85
CA LEU A 313 -12.14 2.29 -13.62
C LEU A 313 -10.81 1.89 -14.25
N SER A 314 -10.22 2.77 -15.04
CA SER A 314 -8.90 2.60 -15.64
C SER A 314 -8.16 3.94 -15.69
N SER A 315 -6.86 3.92 -15.99
CA SER A 315 -6.05 5.13 -16.08
C SER A 315 -5.02 5.09 -17.21
N THR A 316 -4.79 6.24 -17.84
CA THR A 316 -3.71 6.49 -18.81
C THR A 316 -2.50 7.21 -18.21
N ILE A 317 -2.57 7.67 -16.95
CA ILE A 317 -1.59 8.63 -16.39
C ILE A 317 -0.92 8.14 -15.08
N SER A 318 -1.38 7.09 -14.40
CA SER A 318 -0.86 6.79 -13.06
C SER A 318 0.50 6.07 -13.03
N GLN A 319 1.59 6.85 -13.14
CA GLN A 319 2.91 6.49 -12.57
C GLN A 319 3.29 7.36 -11.34
N GLY A 320 2.36 8.14 -10.78
CA GLY A 320 2.70 9.12 -9.72
C GLY A 320 1.74 9.25 -8.53
N GLY A 321 0.70 8.43 -8.40
CA GLY A 321 -0.21 8.57 -7.25
C GLY A 321 -1.37 7.60 -7.29
N THR A 322 -1.38 6.68 -6.31
CA THR A 322 -2.42 5.69 -5.99
C THR A 322 -2.82 4.74 -7.13
N ASN A 323 -2.39 3.48 -7.07
CA ASN A 323 -2.88 2.35 -7.88
C ASN A 323 -4.33 1.93 -7.51
N PHE A 324 -5.08 2.79 -6.81
CA PHE A 324 -6.39 2.57 -6.22
C PHE A 324 -6.53 1.40 -5.23
N PHE A 325 -5.45 0.70 -4.88
CA PHE A 325 -5.53 -0.48 -4.02
C PHE A 325 -6.16 -0.16 -2.65
N GLU A 326 -5.71 0.91 -2.00
CA GLU A 326 -6.26 1.38 -0.72
C GLU A 326 -7.76 1.71 -0.81
N ASN A 327 -8.20 2.35 -1.90
CA ASN A 327 -9.62 2.65 -2.14
C ASN A 327 -10.43 1.36 -2.22
N VAL A 328 -9.97 0.39 -3.01
CA VAL A 328 -10.64 -0.90 -3.20
C VAL A 328 -10.69 -1.67 -1.89
N VAL A 329 -9.58 -1.73 -1.15
CA VAL A 329 -9.51 -2.43 0.14
C VAL A 329 -10.45 -1.79 1.16
N SER A 330 -10.41 -0.46 1.29
CA SER A 330 -11.32 0.28 2.19
C SER A 330 -12.78 0.00 1.85
N PHE A 331 -13.11 -0.06 0.56
CA PHE A 331 -14.46 -0.30 0.07
C PHE A 331 -14.92 -1.76 0.28
N VAL A 332 -14.05 -2.74 0.03
CA VAL A 332 -14.36 -4.16 0.24
C VAL A 332 -14.55 -4.49 1.73
N LEU A 333 -13.87 -3.75 2.61
CA LEU A 333 -13.88 -3.99 4.05
C LEU A 333 -14.82 -3.07 4.84
N SER A 334 -15.41 -2.04 4.23
CA SER A 334 -16.21 -1.05 4.95
C SER A 334 -17.50 -1.66 5.55
N GLU A 335 -17.62 -1.58 6.88
CA GLU A 335 -18.84 -1.82 7.66
C GLU A 335 -19.66 -0.53 7.95
N GLU A 336 -19.24 0.65 7.47
CA GLU A 336 -19.87 1.97 7.77
C GLU A 336 -20.60 2.60 6.57
N ASP A 337 -21.69 3.32 6.87
CA ASP A 337 -22.70 4.00 6.01
C ASP A 337 -22.19 4.96 4.88
N SER A 338 -20.88 5.08 4.63
CA SER A 338 -20.34 5.87 3.51
C SER A 338 -19.59 4.99 2.50
N CYS A 339 -20.35 4.33 1.61
CA CYS A 339 -19.86 3.45 0.55
C CYS A 339 -19.29 4.23 -0.66
N ASP A 340 -18.37 5.16 -0.44
CA ASP A 340 -17.74 5.91 -1.51
C ASP A 340 -16.34 5.38 -1.79
N PHE A 341 -16.09 4.90 -3.01
CA PHE A 341 -14.77 4.46 -3.44
C PHE A 341 -13.74 5.58 -3.40
N PHE A 342 -14.12 6.77 -3.89
CA PHE A 342 -13.35 7.99 -3.75
C PHE A 342 -13.91 8.84 -2.61
N LYS A 343 -13.10 9.12 -1.59
CA LYS A 343 -13.42 10.16 -0.60
C LYS A 343 -13.26 11.53 -1.26
N THR A 344 -14.37 12.20 -1.58
CA THR A 344 -14.34 13.54 -2.18
C THR A 344 -14.36 14.60 -1.08
N ILE A 345 -13.35 15.49 -1.06
CA ILE A 345 -13.34 16.65 -0.15
C ILE A 345 -14.03 17.81 -0.87
N PRO A 346 -15.09 18.41 -0.30
CA PRO A 346 -15.79 19.53 -0.93
C PRO A 346 -14.84 20.64 -1.37
N ARG A 347 -15.01 21.16 -2.60
CA ARG A 347 -14.21 22.27 -3.16
C ARG A 347 -14.04 23.45 -2.22
N SER A 348 -15.05 23.73 -1.39
CA SER A 348 -15.02 24.83 -0.40
C SER A 348 -13.93 24.69 0.66
N LEU A 349 -13.36 23.49 0.84
CA LEU A 349 -12.32 23.19 1.82
C LEU A 349 -10.93 23.02 1.18
N GLN A 350 -10.82 23.10 -0.15
CA GLN A 350 -9.54 23.00 -0.85
C GLN A 350 -8.87 24.38 -0.92
N VAL A 351 -7.92 24.62 -0.03
CA VAL A 351 -7.09 25.83 -0.04
C VAL A 351 -6.01 25.64 -1.12
N SER A 352 -6.26 26.23 -2.30
CA SER A 352 -5.32 26.45 -3.40
C SER A 352 -4.61 25.22 -3.98
N HIS A 353 -5.16 24.66 -5.08
CA HIS A 353 -4.45 24.38 -6.34
C HIS A 353 -5.50 24.00 -7.40
N ALA A 354 -5.33 24.46 -8.64
CA ALA A 354 -6.26 24.16 -9.73
C ALA A 354 -6.24 22.64 -10.04
N PRO A 355 -7.40 22.01 -10.34
CA PRO A 355 -7.47 20.58 -10.57
C PRO A 355 -6.70 20.18 -11.84
N SER A 356 -5.77 19.22 -11.68
CA SER A 356 -5.08 18.55 -12.78
C SER A 356 -6.02 17.54 -13.45
N PRO A 357 -6.02 17.41 -14.79
CA PRO A 357 -6.68 16.30 -15.45
C PRO A 357 -6.01 14.99 -15.03
N THR A 358 -6.80 14.00 -14.59
CA THR A 358 -6.28 12.81 -13.90
C THR A 358 -6.00 11.62 -14.81
N GLY A 359 -6.31 11.71 -16.11
CA GLY A 359 -6.16 10.58 -17.03
C GLY A 359 -6.90 9.34 -16.52
N ILE A 360 -7.98 9.54 -15.77
CA ILE A 360 -8.89 8.49 -15.32
C ILE A 360 -9.91 8.28 -16.43
N CYS A 361 -10.13 7.02 -16.76
CA CYS A 361 -11.10 6.57 -17.74
C CYS A 361 -12.08 5.62 -17.06
N ILE A 362 -13.32 6.08 -16.89
CA ILE A 362 -14.44 5.29 -16.38
C ILE A 362 -15.18 4.70 -17.58
N SER A 363 -15.63 3.45 -17.50
CA SER A 363 -16.51 2.88 -18.54
C SER A 363 -17.69 2.20 -17.91
N ASN A 364 -18.80 2.13 -18.62
CA ASN A 364 -19.78 1.07 -18.44
C ASN A 364 -19.85 0.24 -19.73
N LYS A 365 -20.72 -0.77 -19.79
CA LYS A 365 -20.81 -1.64 -20.97
C LYS A 365 -21.18 -0.90 -22.26
N GLU A 366 -21.91 0.20 -22.16
CA GLU A 366 -22.48 0.92 -23.31
C GLU A 366 -21.71 2.20 -23.67
N LYS A 367 -20.86 2.72 -22.76
CA LYS A 367 -20.25 4.04 -22.86
C LYS A 367 -18.93 4.13 -22.09
N HIS A 368 -17.91 4.68 -22.75
CA HIS A 368 -16.65 5.11 -22.13
C HIS A 368 -16.75 6.59 -21.71
N PHE A 369 -16.28 6.91 -20.52
CA PHE A 369 -16.27 8.22 -19.88
C PHE A 369 -14.82 8.51 -19.45
N GLY A 370 -14.01 9.09 -20.34
CA GLY A 370 -12.61 9.34 -20.05
C GLY A 370 -11.92 10.11 -21.15
N LEU A 371 -10.68 10.52 -20.90
CA LEU A 371 -9.84 11.13 -21.93
C LEU A 371 -9.45 10.05 -22.95
N GLU A 372 -10.17 10.00 -24.07
CA GLU A 372 -9.74 9.29 -25.27
C GLU A 372 -8.52 10.03 -25.83
N LEU A 373 -7.35 9.40 -25.74
CA LEU A 373 -6.12 9.92 -26.32
C LEU A 373 -5.78 9.10 -27.56
N SER A 374 -5.95 9.66 -28.75
CA SER A 374 -5.39 9.08 -29.97
C SER A 374 -4.01 9.65 -30.33
N GLU A 375 -3.21 8.88 -31.06
CA GLU A 375 -1.92 9.31 -31.63
C GLU A 375 -2.10 10.50 -32.58
N GLU A 376 -3.24 10.54 -33.29
CA GLU A 376 -3.64 11.63 -34.20
C GLU A 376 -3.95 12.93 -33.46
N GLU A 377 -4.49 12.85 -32.24
CA GLU A 377 -4.85 14.02 -31.42
C GLU A 377 -3.66 14.57 -30.61
N THR A 378 -2.71 13.70 -30.24
CA THR A 378 -1.57 14.05 -29.38
C THR A 378 -0.33 14.49 -30.17
N GLY A 379 -0.13 13.99 -31.39
CA GLY A 379 0.82 14.53 -32.38
C GLY A 379 2.32 14.52 -32.00
N LEU A 380 2.75 13.71 -31.02
CA LEU A 380 4.14 13.66 -30.56
C LEU A 380 4.70 12.23 -30.46
N PRO A 381 5.96 11.98 -30.90
CA PRO A 381 6.63 10.70 -30.72
C PRO A 381 7.04 10.52 -29.26
N ILE A 382 6.72 9.36 -28.70
CA ILE A 382 6.96 9.03 -27.30
C ILE A 382 8.45 8.67 -27.12
N HIS A 383 9.21 9.47 -26.37
CA HIS A 383 10.61 9.17 -26.02
C HIS A 383 10.92 9.39 -24.53
N SER A 384 11.54 8.33 -23.97
CA SER A 384 12.31 8.14 -22.72
C SER A 384 11.66 8.19 -21.34
N VAL A 385 11.98 7.13 -20.59
CA VAL A 385 11.55 6.57 -19.29
C VAL A 385 11.65 7.50 -18.06
N GLU A 386 12.08 8.76 -18.18
CA GLU A 386 12.52 9.53 -16.98
C GLU A 386 11.67 10.73 -16.54
N ASP A 387 10.46 10.98 -17.07
CA ASP A 387 9.48 11.89 -16.44
C ASP A 387 8.08 11.79 -17.10
N GLU A 388 7.48 10.59 -17.18
CA GLU A 388 6.24 10.38 -17.96
C GLU A 388 5.01 11.11 -17.38
N TYR A 389 4.89 11.29 -16.07
CA TYR A 389 3.75 12.00 -15.46
C TYR A 389 3.81 13.51 -15.73
N GLU A 390 4.93 14.16 -15.40
CA GLU A 390 5.13 15.60 -15.61
C GLU A 390 5.12 15.96 -17.10
N LEU A 391 5.69 15.10 -17.95
CA LEU A 391 5.68 15.29 -19.40
C LEU A 391 4.27 15.11 -19.99
N SER A 392 3.54 14.06 -19.59
CA SER A 392 2.15 13.84 -20.04
C SER A 392 1.23 14.95 -19.54
N LEU A 393 1.37 15.34 -18.27
CA LEU A 393 0.64 16.47 -17.68
C LEU A 393 0.99 17.78 -18.41
N SER A 394 2.27 18.01 -18.74
CA SER A 394 2.71 19.18 -19.52
C SER A 394 2.13 19.19 -20.93
N ILE A 395 2.01 18.03 -21.59
CA ILE A 395 1.36 17.89 -22.89
C ILE A 395 -0.12 18.23 -22.77
N VAL A 396 -0.83 17.69 -21.77
CA VAL A 396 -2.24 17.97 -21.53
C VAL A 396 -2.46 19.45 -21.21
N ILE A 397 -1.64 20.05 -20.35
CA ILE A 397 -1.68 21.50 -20.03
C ILE A 397 -1.42 22.34 -21.28
N ARG A 398 -0.45 21.96 -22.11
CA ARG A 398 -0.12 22.66 -23.36
C ARG A 398 -1.29 22.59 -24.35
N LEU A 399 -1.87 21.41 -24.57
CA LEU A 399 -2.98 21.19 -25.48
C LEU A 399 -4.24 21.95 -25.03
N ARG A 400 -4.55 21.93 -23.72
CA ARG A 400 -5.63 22.72 -23.11
C ARG A 400 -5.48 24.22 -23.40
N LYS A 401 -4.26 24.75 -23.29
CA LYS A 401 -3.97 26.18 -23.58
C LYS A 401 -4.02 26.51 -25.06
N ALA A 402 -3.56 25.61 -25.92
CA ALA A 402 -3.39 25.88 -27.34
C ALA A 402 -4.68 25.70 -28.17
N LYS A 403 -5.58 24.80 -27.75
CA LYS A 403 -6.79 24.45 -28.50
C LYS A 403 -8.00 24.17 -27.57
N PRO A 404 -8.49 25.16 -26.82
CA PRO A 404 -9.58 24.96 -25.86
C PRO A 404 -10.89 24.45 -26.51
N GLU A 405 -11.21 24.92 -27.71
CA GLU A 405 -12.41 24.53 -28.46
C GLU A 405 -12.27 23.22 -29.25
N SER A 406 -11.12 22.53 -29.14
CA SER A 406 -10.96 21.21 -29.78
C SER A 406 -11.76 20.16 -29.03
N ILE A 407 -12.12 19.05 -29.70
CA ILE A 407 -12.76 17.89 -29.07
C ILE A 407 -11.99 17.48 -27.82
N PHE A 408 -10.66 17.43 -27.90
CA PHE A 408 -9.79 17.17 -26.76
C PHE A 408 -9.89 18.22 -25.63
N GLY A 409 -9.92 19.51 -25.96
CA GLY A 409 -10.08 20.60 -25.00
C GLY A 409 -11.43 20.59 -24.28
N ILE A 410 -12.51 20.30 -25.01
CA ILE A 410 -13.87 20.15 -24.47
C ILE A 410 -13.95 18.92 -23.56
N SER A 411 -13.44 17.77 -24.01
CA SER A 411 -13.38 16.54 -23.22
C SER A 411 -12.58 16.71 -21.92
N LEU A 412 -11.54 17.54 -21.91
CA LEU A 412 -10.76 17.86 -20.70
C LEU A 412 -11.56 18.64 -19.65
N ASP A 413 -12.41 19.57 -20.07
CA ASP A 413 -13.24 20.37 -19.15
C ASP A 413 -14.43 19.54 -18.61
N GLU A 414 -14.97 18.62 -19.42
CA GLU A 414 -16.00 17.65 -19.00
C GLU A 414 -15.43 16.53 -18.10
N CYS A 415 -14.19 16.09 -18.34
CA CYS A 415 -13.50 15.04 -17.58
C CYS A 415 -12.65 15.57 -16.41
N HIS A 416 -13.18 16.48 -15.61
CA HIS A 416 -12.47 16.96 -14.43
C HIS A 416 -12.59 15.98 -13.24
N ASP A 417 -11.52 15.89 -12.46
CA ASP A 417 -11.26 14.82 -11.48
C ASP A 417 -12.42 14.54 -10.51
N GLU A 418 -12.98 15.59 -9.90
CA GLU A 418 -14.07 15.42 -8.95
C GLU A 418 -15.36 14.91 -9.59
N HIS A 419 -15.69 15.34 -10.81
CA HIS A 419 -16.88 14.86 -11.48
C HIS A 419 -16.75 13.38 -11.87
N GLN A 420 -15.57 12.98 -12.36
CA GLN A 420 -15.27 11.58 -12.65
C GLN A 420 -15.32 10.73 -11.36
N LYS A 421 -14.74 11.21 -10.25
CA LYS A 421 -14.81 10.51 -8.96
C LYS A 421 -16.23 10.37 -8.43
N VAL A 422 -17.04 11.43 -8.50
CA VAL A 422 -18.46 11.41 -8.08
C VAL A 422 -19.28 10.48 -8.97
N GLU A 423 -19.10 10.55 -10.29
CA GLU A 423 -19.82 9.67 -11.21
C GLU A 423 -19.39 8.21 -11.04
N PHE A 424 -18.11 7.94 -10.79
CA PHE A 424 -17.65 6.59 -10.45
C PHE A 424 -18.32 6.05 -9.19
N ASN A 425 -18.31 6.81 -8.09
CA ASN A 425 -18.97 6.39 -6.85
C ASN A 425 -20.46 6.08 -7.10
N LYS A 426 -21.17 6.96 -7.82
CA LYS A 426 -22.58 6.78 -8.16
C LYS A 426 -22.82 5.51 -8.99
N LEU A 427 -22.03 5.28 -10.03
CA LEU A 427 -22.15 4.09 -10.89
C LEU A 427 -21.79 2.82 -10.11
N LEU A 428 -20.75 2.88 -9.27
CA LEU A 428 -20.32 1.76 -8.43
C LEU A 428 -21.39 1.39 -7.41
N SER A 429 -21.98 2.34 -6.68
CA SER A 429 -23.08 2.06 -5.76
C SER A 429 -24.23 1.37 -6.47
N LYS A 430 -24.64 1.89 -7.64
CA LYS A 430 -25.68 1.26 -8.47
C LYS A 430 -25.30 -0.16 -8.91
N ALA A 431 -24.04 -0.40 -9.25
CA ALA A 431 -23.55 -1.72 -9.67
C ALA A 431 -23.65 -2.77 -8.55
N LEU A 432 -23.55 -2.34 -7.30
CA LEU A 432 -23.45 -3.23 -6.14
C LEU A 432 -24.78 -3.44 -5.43
N ASP A 433 -25.65 -2.42 -5.42
CA ASP A 433 -27.01 -2.55 -4.88
C ASP A 433 -27.91 -3.40 -5.79
N PHE A 434 -27.51 -3.62 -7.04
CA PHE A 434 -28.25 -4.43 -7.99
C PHE A 434 -28.22 -5.92 -7.59
N GLN A 435 -29.33 -6.42 -7.06
CA GLN A 435 -29.58 -7.84 -6.87
C GLN A 435 -30.42 -8.36 -8.04
N GLU A 436 -30.07 -9.54 -8.58
CA GLU A 436 -30.92 -10.26 -9.54
C GLU A 436 -32.28 -10.56 -8.88
N GLY A 437 -33.25 -9.66 -9.07
CA GLY A 437 -34.55 -9.69 -8.39
C GLY A 437 -35.36 -8.40 -8.50
N ASP A 438 -34.76 -7.26 -8.85
CA ASP A 438 -35.51 -6.02 -9.15
C ASP A 438 -36.06 -6.07 -10.58
N GLU A 439 -37.12 -6.88 -10.79
CA GLU A 439 -37.84 -6.99 -12.07
C GLU A 439 -38.72 -5.77 -12.41
N ASP A 440 -38.80 -4.74 -11.56
CA ASP A 440 -39.63 -3.56 -11.81
C ASP A 440 -38.82 -2.26 -11.69
N ILE A 441 -38.22 -1.82 -12.80
CA ILE A 441 -37.87 -0.41 -12.97
C ILE A 441 -38.42 0.07 -14.32
N GLU A 442 -39.74 0.26 -14.36
CA GLU A 442 -40.31 1.40 -15.06
C GLU A 442 -40.41 2.56 -14.05
N ASP A 443 -39.86 3.71 -14.43
CA ASP A 443 -39.98 5.02 -13.79
C ASP A 443 -39.32 5.27 -12.41
N LEU A 444 -38.24 6.07 -12.44
CA LEU A 444 -37.99 7.08 -11.39
C LEU A 444 -39.25 7.93 -11.23
N PRO A 445 -39.75 8.28 -10.01
CA PRO A 445 -38.97 9.09 -9.06
C PRO A 445 -39.27 8.93 -7.55
N SER A 446 -38.22 9.17 -6.74
CA SER A 446 -38.23 9.80 -5.40
C SER A 446 -38.89 9.13 -4.18
N LYS A 447 -38.14 9.24 -3.07
CA LYS A 447 -38.49 9.32 -1.63
C LYS A 447 -38.45 8.07 -0.74
N LYS A 448 -37.51 8.22 0.22
CA LYS A 448 -37.60 7.99 1.67
C LYS A 448 -37.77 6.55 2.16
N MET A 449 -36.75 6.07 2.87
CA MET A 449 -36.93 5.17 4.00
C MET A 449 -36.38 5.80 5.27
N ASP A 450 -37.26 5.89 6.26
CA ASP A 450 -37.00 6.34 7.62
C ASP A 450 -36.17 5.28 8.39
N LYS A 451 -35.13 5.72 9.11
CA LYS A 451 -34.37 4.91 10.09
C LYS A 451 -35.17 4.80 11.40
N PRO A 452 -35.19 3.64 12.09
CA PRO A 452 -35.34 3.62 13.54
C PRO A 452 -33.95 3.74 14.22
N SER A 453 -33.95 4.55 15.27
CA SER A 453 -32.82 4.93 16.13
C SER A 453 -32.16 3.76 16.86
N SER A 454 -30.83 3.65 16.79
CA SER A 454 -30.01 2.89 17.74
C SER A 454 -29.32 3.82 18.74
N GLU A 455 -29.35 3.42 20.01
CA GLU A 455 -28.62 4.06 21.09
C GLU A 455 -27.11 3.98 20.84
N LYS A 456 -26.44 5.12 21.05
CA LYS A 456 -25.03 5.37 20.72
C LYS A 456 -24.07 4.58 21.62
N GLY A 457 -23.48 3.51 21.08
CA GLY A 457 -22.15 3.05 21.47
C GLY A 457 -21.13 3.55 20.44
N TRP A 458 -20.08 4.23 20.88
CA TRP A 458 -19.03 4.70 19.96
C TRP A 458 -18.27 3.52 19.35
N SER A 459 -18.08 3.53 18.02
CA SER A 459 -17.34 2.49 17.31
C SER A 459 -15.84 2.50 17.67
N PRO A 460 -15.14 1.35 17.65
CA PRO A 460 -13.69 1.27 17.88
C PRO A 460 -12.86 2.14 16.91
N LEU A 461 -13.37 2.40 15.70
CA LEU A 461 -12.75 3.26 14.68
C LEU A 461 -12.77 4.75 15.05
N ALA A 462 -13.80 5.22 15.77
CA ALA A 462 -13.85 6.57 16.32
C ALA A 462 -12.82 6.80 17.45
N LYS A 463 -12.38 5.74 18.13
CA LYS A 463 -11.27 5.82 19.10
C LYS A 463 -9.90 5.87 18.42
N PHE A 464 -9.77 5.32 17.21
CA PHE A 464 -8.52 5.29 16.46
C PHE A 464 -8.23 6.62 15.74
N SER A 465 -9.28 7.25 15.19
CA SER A 465 -9.18 8.54 14.49
C SER A 465 -8.91 9.73 15.43
N LEU A 466 -9.25 9.62 16.72
CA LEU A 466 -8.85 10.60 17.74
C LEU A 466 -7.37 10.50 18.16
N PHE A 467 -6.69 9.39 17.91
CA PHE A 467 -5.25 9.23 18.21
C PHE A 467 -4.34 9.58 17.03
N ALA A 468 -4.80 9.38 15.78
CA ALA A 468 -4.05 9.78 14.58
C ALA A 468 -4.21 11.28 14.24
N GLY A 469 -5.31 11.92 14.64
CA GLY A 469 -5.53 13.37 14.48
C GLY A 469 -4.97 14.25 15.60
N GLY A 470 -4.51 13.65 16.71
CA GLY A 470 -4.07 14.38 17.92
C GLY A 470 -2.59 14.76 17.98
N VAL A 471 -1.75 14.27 17.06
CA VAL A 471 -0.28 14.46 17.11
C VAL A 471 0.22 15.53 16.11
N ILE A 472 -0.64 16.08 15.26
CA ILE A 472 -0.25 17.16 14.30
C ILE A 472 -0.50 18.58 14.84
N LEU A 473 -0.99 18.75 16.08
CA LEU A 473 -1.29 20.08 16.65
C LEU A 473 -0.50 20.50 17.91
N ILE A 474 0.57 19.80 18.28
CA ILE A 474 1.51 20.28 19.31
C ILE A 474 2.94 20.00 18.85
N GLY A 475 3.53 20.92 18.10
CA GLY A 475 4.91 20.80 17.62
C GLY A 475 5.35 21.83 16.56
N GLY A 476 4.42 22.62 16.02
CA GLY A 476 4.69 23.61 14.98
C GLY A 476 4.71 25.07 15.46
N SER A 477 5.20 25.37 16.69
CA SER A 477 5.10 26.73 17.25
C SER A 477 6.39 27.31 17.85
N CYS A 478 7.57 26.70 17.61
CA CYS A 478 8.84 27.23 18.15
C CYS A 478 9.95 27.49 17.12
N TYR A 479 9.69 27.44 15.80
CA TYR A 479 10.72 27.72 14.78
C TYR A 479 10.50 29.01 13.96
N LEU A 480 9.53 29.86 14.31
CA LEU A 480 9.26 31.14 13.63
C LEU A 480 9.23 32.34 14.59
N LEU A 481 10.14 32.37 15.57
CA LEU A 481 10.28 33.49 16.52
C LEU A 481 11.74 33.86 16.83
N SER A 482 12.65 33.75 15.86
CA SER A 482 14.03 34.26 16.01
C SER A 482 14.49 35.27 14.94
N GLN A 483 13.59 35.76 14.08
CA GLN A 483 13.92 36.84 13.14
C GLN A 483 12.85 37.92 13.15
N TYR A 484 12.71 38.67 14.24
CA TYR A 484 12.18 40.03 14.23
C TYR A 484 12.40 40.65 15.62
N LYS A 485 13.58 41.25 15.82
CA LYS A 485 13.81 42.42 16.69
C LYS A 485 15.28 42.82 16.66
N GLY A 486 15.56 43.97 16.07
CA GLY A 486 16.87 44.60 16.01
C GLY A 486 16.89 45.74 15.01
N GLY A 487 16.01 46.73 15.20
CA GLY A 487 16.02 47.96 14.41
C GLY A 487 16.92 49.03 15.01
N SER A 488 17.18 50.06 14.18
CA SER A 488 17.72 51.40 14.53
C SER A 488 19.25 51.47 14.65
N SER A 489 20.00 52.42 14.10
CA SER A 489 19.74 53.65 13.32
C SER A 489 21.07 54.22 12.81
N VAL A 490 21.04 54.88 11.65
CA VAL A 490 21.66 56.20 11.35
C VAL A 490 23.07 56.44 11.95
N LYS A 491 24.12 56.40 11.15
CA LYS A 491 24.66 57.48 10.29
C LYS A 491 25.83 56.93 9.48
#